data_AF-A0A1Q9ECM3-F1
#
_entry.id   AF-A0A1Q9ECM3-F1
#
_cell.length_a   1.000
_cell.length_b   1.000
_cell.length_c   1.000
_cell.angle_alpha   90.00
_cell.angle_beta   90.00
_cell.angle_gamma   90.00
#
_symmetry.space_group_name_H-M   'P 1'
#
loop_
_entity.id
_entity.type
_entity.pdbx_description
1 polymer ?
#
loop_
_entity_poly.entity_id
_entity_poly.type
_entity_poly.pdbx_seq_one_letter_code
_entity_poly.pdbx_strand_id
1 'polypeptide(L)'
;MATQELLRGWGLNVKLQVHTDSAAALGTCSRLGLGKSRHVQPRYLWIQEKLANTQFELFKIDTKLNTADLRTKSLAIECAEPHLKRMGFEVVSGGVIPDTRGDIFNTKD
;
A
#
# COMPACT_ATOMS: atom_id res chain seq x y z
N MET A 1 -4.53 -13.08 -4.02
CA MET A 1 -4.13 -13.85 -5.23
C MET A 1 -5.29 -14.13 -6.18
N ALA A 2 -6.53 -14.34 -5.72
CA ALA A 2 -7.67 -14.56 -6.63
C ALA A 2 -7.83 -13.48 -7.72
N THR A 3 -7.70 -12.20 -7.37
CA THR A 3 -7.79 -11.10 -8.35
C THR A 3 -6.65 -11.11 -9.37
N GLN A 4 -5.42 -11.43 -8.97
CA GLN A 4 -4.29 -11.52 -9.91
C GLN A 4 -4.50 -12.67 -10.89
N GLU A 5 -5.02 -13.81 -10.43
CA GLU A 5 -5.33 -14.94 -11.31
C GLU A 5 -6.51 -14.64 -12.24
N LEU A 6 -7.53 -13.92 -11.76
CA LEU A 6 -8.60 -13.42 -12.62
C LEU A 6 -8.05 -12.53 -13.74
N LEU A 7 -7.21 -11.55 -13.39
CA LEU A 7 -6.58 -10.65 -14.35
C LEU A 7 -5.67 -11.40 -15.33
N ARG A 8 -4.93 -12.41 -14.84
CA ARG A 8 -4.13 -13.31 -15.68
C ARG A 8 -5.01 -14.08 -16.69
N GLY A 9 -6.19 -14.52 -16.26
CA GLY A 9 -7.19 -15.14 -17.14
C GLY A 9 -7.67 -14.22 -18.26
N TRP A 10 -7.64 -12.90 -18.05
CA TRP A 10 -7.89 -11.89 -19.09
C TRP A 10 -6.63 -11.44 -19.84
N GLY A 11 -5.50 -12.13 -19.66
CA GLY A 11 -4.23 -11.81 -20.33
C GLY A 11 -3.45 -10.65 -19.70
N LEU A 12 -3.89 -10.12 -18.55
CA LEU A 12 -3.21 -9.05 -17.83
C LEU A 12 -2.27 -9.63 -16.77
N ASN A 13 -0.97 -9.61 -17.06
CA ASN A 13 0.03 -10.04 -16.10
C ASN A 13 0.43 -8.88 -15.18
N VAL A 14 -0.18 -8.81 -14.00
CA VAL A 14 0.03 -7.72 -13.03
C VAL A 14 0.95 -8.13 -11.89
N LYS A 15 1.87 -7.24 -11.51
CA LYS A 15 2.68 -7.39 -10.31
C LYS A 15 1.99 -6.73 -9.11
N LEU A 16 2.03 -7.37 -7.95
CA LEU A 16 1.54 -6.77 -6.71
C LEU A 16 2.66 -5.98 -6.05
N GLN A 17 2.44 -4.69 -5.83
CA GLN A 17 3.34 -3.82 -5.11
C GLN A 17 2.67 -3.33 -3.83
N VAL A 18 3.38 -3.46 -2.72
CA VAL A 18 2.92 -3.04 -1.39
C VAL A 18 3.85 -1.95 -0.91
N HIS A 19 3.29 -0.82 -0.48
CA HIS A 19 4.06 0.31 0.03
C HIS A 19 3.91 0.39 1.55
N THR A 20 5.00 0.70 2.25
CA THR A 20 5.02 0.88 3.70
C THR A 20 5.89 2.07 4.08
N ASP A 21 5.46 2.83 5.07
CA ASP A 21 6.27 3.86 5.71
C ASP A 21 7.00 3.34 6.97
N SER A 22 6.81 2.08 7.37
CA SER A 22 7.45 1.53 8.54
C SER A 22 8.79 0.87 8.20
N ALA A 23 9.88 1.52 8.61
CA ALA A 23 11.23 0.94 8.48
C ALA A 23 11.36 -0.38 9.27
N ALA A 24 10.66 -0.50 10.41
CA ALA A 24 10.62 -1.72 11.20
C ALA A 24 9.88 -2.86 10.47
N ALA A 25 8.78 -2.56 9.79
CA ALA A 25 8.06 -3.54 8.97
C ALA A 25 8.93 -4.01 7.80
N LEU A 26 9.59 -3.07 7.11
CA LEU A 26 10.51 -3.39 6.01
C LEU A 26 11.66 -4.30 6.46
N GLY A 27 12.35 -3.93 7.56
CA GLY A 27 13.45 -4.73 8.10
C GLY A 27 13.04 -6.07 8.71
N THR A 28 11.76 -6.22 9.08
CA THR A 28 11.20 -7.50 9.49
C THR A 28 10.89 -8.37 8.27
N CYS A 29 10.35 -7.78 7.20
CA CYS A 29 9.98 -8.52 5.99
C CYS A 29 11.19 -8.91 5.13
N SER A 30 12.30 -8.18 5.21
CA SER A 30 13.51 -8.43 4.41
C SER A 30 14.32 -9.68 4.80
N ARG A 31 13.89 -10.41 5.83
CA ARG A 31 14.52 -11.63 6.32
C ARG A 31 13.47 -12.67 6.67
N LEU A 32 13.89 -13.93 6.76
CA LEU A 32 13.04 -15.03 7.23
C LEU A 32 13.22 -15.24 8.75
N GLY A 33 12.11 -15.47 9.44
CA GLY A 33 12.07 -15.72 10.87
C GLY A 33 11.95 -14.46 11.74
N LEU A 34 11.76 -14.68 13.04
CA LEU A 34 11.53 -13.62 14.04
C LEU A 34 12.79 -12.82 14.42
N GLY A 35 13.96 -13.47 14.41
CA GLY A 35 15.18 -12.90 14.96
C GLY A 35 15.00 -12.53 16.44
N LYS A 36 15.28 -11.27 16.79
CA LYS A 36 15.17 -10.74 18.17
C LYS A 36 13.77 -10.18 18.52
N SER A 37 12.84 -10.12 17.56
CA SER A 37 11.51 -9.55 17.81
C SER A 37 10.64 -10.53 18.59
N ARG A 38 10.20 -10.14 19.80
CA ARG A 38 9.35 -10.96 20.67
C ARG A 38 7.87 -10.55 20.65
N HIS A 39 7.56 -9.40 20.05
CA HIS A 39 6.21 -8.83 20.06
C HIS A 39 5.37 -9.21 18.82
N VAL A 40 6.02 -9.74 17.77
CA VAL A 40 5.35 -10.22 16.57
C VAL A 40 5.05 -11.70 16.73
N GLN A 41 3.81 -12.10 16.49
CA GLN A 41 3.43 -13.51 16.58
C GLN A 41 3.95 -14.29 15.35
N PRO A 42 4.47 -15.51 15.52
CA PRO A 42 4.99 -16.33 14.41
C PRO A 42 3.98 -16.55 13.28
N ARG A 43 2.68 -16.57 13.59
CA ARG A 43 1.60 -16.73 12.60
C ARG A 43 1.55 -15.66 11.51
N TYR A 44 2.27 -14.55 11.66
CA TYR A 44 2.34 -13.48 10.66
C TYR A 44 3.57 -13.59 9.75
N LEU A 45 4.51 -14.50 10.02
CA LEU A 45 5.77 -14.62 9.26
C LEU A 45 5.58 -15.18 7.85
N TRP A 46 4.41 -15.73 7.52
CA TRP A 46 4.09 -16.15 6.15
C TRP A 46 4.29 -15.00 5.14
N ILE A 47 4.18 -13.74 5.57
CA ILE A 47 4.41 -12.59 4.70
C ILE A 47 5.87 -12.49 4.23
N GLN A 48 6.83 -12.88 5.06
CA GLN A 48 8.25 -12.91 4.71
C GLN A 48 8.49 -13.96 3.63
N GLU A 49 7.89 -15.14 3.78
CA GLU A 49 7.99 -16.21 2.78
C GLU A 49 7.39 -15.79 1.44
N LYS A 50 6.26 -15.07 1.45
CA LYS A 50 5.63 -14.55 0.24
C LYS A 50 6.48 -13.50 -0.47
N LEU A 51 7.13 -12.63 0.28
CA LEU A 51 8.06 -11.63 -0.25
C LEU A 51 9.35 -12.29 -0.79
N ALA A 52 9.90 -13.27 -0.08
CA ALA A 52 11.07 -14.03 -0.51
C ALA A 52 10.79 -14.84 -1.80
N ASN A 53 9.58 -15.35 -1.95
CA ASN A 53 9.10 -16.03 -3.16
C ASN A 53 8.59 -15.06 -4.24
N THR A 54 8.90 -13.76 -4.12
CA THR A 54 8.56 -12.70 -5.10
C THR A 54 7.08 -12.65 -5.51
N GLN A 55 6.17 -13.11 -4.64
CA GLN A 55 4.73 -13.07 -4.91
C GLN A 55 4.17 -11.63 -4.87
N PHE A 56 4.89 -10.73 -4.21
CA PHE A 56 4.70 -9.29 -4.25
C PHE A 56 6.03 -8.58 -3.98
N GLU A 57 6.09 -7.29 -4.30
CA GLU A 57 7.23 -6.42 -4.04
C GLU A 57 6.87 -5.45 -2.90
N LEU A 58 7.82 -5.16 -2.00
CA LEU A 58 7.61 -4.27 -0.84
C LEU A 58 8.51 -3.04 -0.96
N PHE A 59 7.91 -1.85 -0.97
CA PHE A 59 8.63 -0.58 -1.11
C PHE A 59 8.48 0.31 0.11
N LYS A 60 9.55 1.02 0.44
CA LYS A 60 9.57 2.06 1.47
C LYS A 60 9.08 3.37 0.86
N ILE A 61 8.11 4.00 1.51
CA ILE A 61 7.63 5.34 1.16
C ILE A 61 7.72 6.29 2.35
N ASP A 62 7.63 7.59 2.06
CA ASP A 62 7.46 8.62 3.09
C ASP A 62 6.03 8.57 3.64
N THR A 63 5.87 8.89 4.93
CA THR A 63 4.56 8.91 5.59
C THR A 63 3.60 9.88 4.90
N LYS A 64 4.08 11.02 4.37
CA LYS A 64 3.26 11.98 3.60
C LYS A 64 2.71 11.42 2.29
N LEU A 65 3.29 10.34 1.78
CA LEU A 65 2.82 9.65 0.59
C LEU A 65 1.93 8.44 0.90
N ASN A 66 1.89 8.01 2.17
CA ASN A 66 1.19 6.81 2.58
C ASN A 66 -0.32 7.05 2.69
N THR A 67 -1.06 6.75 1.63
CA THR A 67 -2.52 6.89 1.59
C THR A 67 -3.24 6.00 2.61
N ALA A 68 -2.58 4.96 3.15
CA ALA A 68 -3.15 4.13 4.21
C ALA A 68 -3.39 4.90 5.52
N ASP A 69 -2.71 6.05 5.72
CA ASP A 69 -2.90 6.90 6.89
C ASP A 69 -4.34 7.45 6.97
N LEU A 70 -5.00 7.70 5.84
CA LEU A 70 -6.40 8.15 5.80
C LEU A 70 -7.37 7.21 6.52
N ARG A 71 -7.07 5.91 6.55
CA ARG A 71 -7.94 4.89 7.14
C ARG A 71 -7.46 4.38 8.50
N THR A 72 -6.31 4.85 8.96
CA THR A 72 -5.69 4.36 10.20
C THR A 72 -5.44 5.46 11.23
N LYS A 73 -5.45 6.73 10.81
CA LYS A 73 -5.24 7.90 11.66
C LYS A 73 -6.38 8.89 11.47
N SER A 74 -6.70 9.64 12.52
CA SER A 74 -7.54 10.84 12.40
C SER A 74 -6.65 11.98 11.92
N LEU A 75 -6.72 12.31 10.63
CA LEU A 75 -5.92 13.37 10.01
C LEU A 75 -6.72 14.68 9.94
N ALA A 76 -6.03 15.80 10.11
CA ALA A 76 -6.56 17.10 9.74
C ALA A 76 -6.71 17.21 8.21
N ILE A 77 -7.60 18.07 7.73
CA ILE A 77 -7.98 18.14 6.32
C ILE A 77 -6.79 18.47 5.41
N GLU A 78 -5.86 19.30 5.89
CA GLU A 78 -4.65 19.72 5.17
C GLU A 78 -3.70 18.54 4.91
N CYS A 79 -3.68 17.57 5.82
CA CYS A 79 -2.91 16.34 5.66
C CYS A 79 -3.69 15.28 4.86
N ALA A 80 -5.03 15.26 4.96
CA ALA A 80 -5.87 14.28 4.30
C ALA A 80 -6.05 14.55 2.80
N GLU A 81 -6.19 15.82 2.40
CA GLU A 81 -6.46 16.24 1.02
C GLU A 81 -5.41 15.73 0.02
N PRO A 82 -4.09 15.83 0.29
CA PRO A 82 -3.07 15.25 -0.60
C PRO A 82 -3.19 13.73 -0.77
N HIS A 83 -3.66 13.00 0.24
CA HIS A 83 -3.86 11.56 0.15
C HIS A 83 -5.11 11.23 -0.67
N LEU A 84 -6.21 11.98 -0.48
CA LEU A 84 -7.45 11.83 -1.24
C LEU A 84 -7.21 12.09 -2.72
N LYS A 85 -6.48 13.14 -3.05
CA LYS A 85 -6.10 13.46 -4.43
C LYS A 85 -5.31 12.33 -5.11
N ARG A 86 -4.34 11.73 -4.41
CA ARG A 86 -3.58 10.57 -4.93
C ARG A 86 -4.44 9.33 -5.14
N MET A 87 -5.53 9.20 -4.40
CA MET A 87 -6.51 8.12 -4.58
C MET A 87 -7.53 8.41 -5.68
N GLY A 88 -7.42 9.55 -6.38
CA GLY A 88 -8.36 9.96 -7.42
C GLY A 88 -9.66 10.53 -6.85
N PHE A 89 -9.59 11.25 -5.72
CA PHE A 89 -10.72 11.96 -5.14
C PHE A 89 -10.44 13.46 -5.05
N GLU A 90 -11.49 14.27 -5.19
CA GLU A 90 -11.44 15.72 -5.00
C GLU A 90 -12.22 16.13 -3.75
N VAL A 91 -11.64 17.02 -2.96
CA VAL A 91 -12.31 17.63 -1.81
C VAL A 91 -13.13 18.81 -2.31
N VAL A 92 -14.43 18.80 -2.02
CA VAL A 92 -15.37 19.87 -2.39
C VAL A 92 -16.02 20.45 -1.14
N SER A 93 -16.59 21.65 -1.25
CA SER A 93 -17.35 22.26 -0.15
C SER A 93 -18.53 21.37 0.24
N GLY A 94 -18.37 20.58 1.31
CA GLY A 94 -19.38 19.65 1.82
C GLY A 94 -19.09 18.16 1.65
N GLY A 95 -17.94 17.75 1.09
CA GLY A 95 -17.61 16.32 1.00
C GLY A 95 -16.42 15.98 0.11
N VAL A 96 -16.35 14.71 -0.28
CA VAL A 96 -15.30 14.16 -1.15
C VAL A 96 -15.98 13.44 -2.31
N ILE A 97 -15.60 13.77 -3.55
CA ILE A 97 -16.15 13.17 -4.77
C ILE A 97 -15.05 12.46 -5.56
N PRO A 98 -15.37 11.44 -6.38
CA PRO A 98 -14.40 10.87 -7.32
C PRO A 98 -13.91 11.93 -8.31
N ASP A 99 -12.61 11.95 -8.58
CA ASP A 99 -12.04 12.76 -9.64
C ASP A 99 -12.52 12.20 -10.99
N THR A 100 -13.30 13.02 -11.71
CA THR A 100 -13.93 12.67 -12.98
C THR A 100 -13.10 13.09 -14.18
N ARG A 101 -11.90 13.68 -13.97
CA ARG A 101 -11.05 14.21 -15.04
C ARG A 101 -10.23 13.15 -15.80
N GLY A 102 -10.28 11.88 -15.41
CA GLY A 102 -9.94 10.76 -16.30
C GLY A 102 -8.51 10.23 -16.27
N ASP A 103 -7.61 10.73 -15.42
CA ASP A 103 -6.19 10.34 -15.43
C ASP A 103 -5.76 9.51 -14.20
N ILE A 104 -6.52 8.47 -13.84
CA ILE A 104 -6.21 7.63 -12.66
C ILE A 104 -4.92 6.79 -12.78
N PHE A 105 -4.25 6.81 -13.95
CA PHE A 105 -3.05 6.02 -14.23
C PHE A 105 -1.79 6.84 -14.52
N ASN A 106 -1.81 8.17 -14.42
CA ASN A 106 -0.63 8.99 -14.68
C ASN A 106 0.07 9.45 -13.40
N THR A 107 0.65 8.50 -12.66
CA THR A 107 1.76 8.78 -11.76
C THR A 107 3.04 8.32 -12.46
N LYS A 108 3.69 9.25 -13.17
CA LYS A 108 5.15 9.21 -13.30
C LYS A 108 5.68 9.42 -11.88
N ASP A 109 6.19 8.35 -11.27
CA ASP A 109 7.33 8.30 -10.33
C ASP A 109 7.44 6.89 -9.75
#